data_AF-A0A8T5LNR0-F1
#
_entry.id   AF-A0A8T5LNR0-F1
#
_cell.length_a   1.000
_cell.length_b   1.000
_cell.length_c   1.000
_cell.angle_alpha   90.00
_cell.angle_beta   90.00
_cell.angle_gamma   90.00
#
_symmetry.space_group_name_H-M   'P 1'
#
loop_
_entity.id
_entity.type
_entity.pdbx_description
1 polymer ?
#
loop_
_entity_poly.entity_id
_entity_poly.type
_entity_poly.pdbx_seq_one_letter_code
_entity_poly.pdbx_strand_id
1 'polypeptide(L)'
;MDVCIKNINDDDWRNFKSESVKHGLKLGDFFNKLVKEHHLRCKESNWENVLYGKKKLKKVLMKEDAKKIRSEFRENFNMRM
;
A
#
# COMPACT_ATOMS: atom_id res chain seq x y z
N MET A 1 -8.60 2.69 12.05
CA MET A 1 -8.31 2.17 10.71
C MET A 1 -7.92 0.72 10.93
N ASP A 2 -8.84 -0.22 10.72
CA ASP A 2 -8.60 -1.64 11.02
C ASP A 2 -7.90 -2.29 9.82
N VAL A 3 -6.57 -2.15 9.78
CA VAL A 3 -5.73 -2.81 8.79
C VAL A 3 -5.33 -4.17 9.34
N CYS A 4 -5.83 -5.23 8.71
CA CYS A 4 -5.42 -6.59 9.03
C CYS A 4 -4.32 -7.02 8.07
N ILE A 5 -3.13 -7.32 8.60
CA ILE A 5 -2.01 -7.85 7.82
C ILE A 5 -2.13 -9.38 7.83
N LYS A 6 -2.29 -9.97 6.65
CA LYS A 6 -2.36 -11.43 6.48
C LYS A 6 -1.00 -11.95 6.02
N ASN A 7 -0.73 -13.23 6.30
CA ASN A 7 0.45 -13.96 5.83
C ASN A 7 1.79 -13.40 6.32
N ILE A 8 1.85 -12.95 7.58
CA ILE A 8 3.14 -12.67 8.25
C ILE A 8 3.76 -14.02 8.62
N ASN A 9 5.06 -14.19 8.35
CA ASN A 9 5.82 -15.35 8.80
C ASN A 9 5.84 -15.39 10.34
N ASP A 10 5.68 -16.58 10.93
CA ASP A 10 5.61 -16.75 12.39
C ASP A 10 6.85 -16.22 13.11
N ASP A 11 8.03 -16.36 12.53
CA ASP A 11 9.28 -15.85 13.11
C ASP A 11 9.30 -14.32 13.15
N ASP A 12 8.89 -13.67 12.06
CA ASP A 12 8.76 -12.21 11.99
C ASP A 12 7.71 -11.70 12.99
N TRP A 13 6.61 -12.44 13.16
CA TRP A 13 5.57 -12.11 14.12
C TRP A 13 6.04 -12.23 15.57
N ARG A 14 6.82 -13.27 15.89
CA ARG A 14 7.44 -13.44 17.21
C ARG A 14 8.45 -12.33 17.50
N ASN A 15 9.29 -12.00 16.53
CA ASN A 15 10.25 -10.89 16.65
C ASN A 15 9.53 -9.57 16.89
N PHE A 16 8.48 -9.28 16.12
CA PHE A 16 7.68 -8.07 16.29
C PHE A 16 7.07 -7.95 17.70
N LYS A 17 6.53 -9.05 18.24
CA LYS A 17 6.00 -9.08 19.60
C LYS A 17 7.09 -8.82 20.64
N SER A 18 8.23 -9.49 20.51
CA SER A 18 9.38 -9.31 21.40
C SER A 18 9.84 -7.86 21.43
N GLU A 19 9.98 -7.23 20.26
CA GLU A 19 10.37 -5.82 20.15
C GLU A 19 9.33 -4.87 20.79
N SER A 20 8.03 -5.13 20.62
CA SER A 20 7.00 -4.31 21.27
C SER A 20 7.12 -4.30 22.80
N VAL A 21 7.49 -5.44 23.40
CA VAL A 21 7.69 -5.58 24.84
C VAL A 21 8.93 -4.81 25.30
N LYS A 22 10.03 -4.88 24.55
CA LYS A 22 11.26 -4.10 24.83
C LYS A 22 10.99 -2.59 24.84
N HIS A 23 10.06 -2.13 24.00
CA HIS A 23 9.64 -0.74 23.95
C HIS A 23 8.54 -0.37 24.97
N GLY A 24 7.98 -1.33 25.71
CA GLY A 24 6.90 -1.09 26.66
C GLY A 24 5.59 -0.63 26.01
N LEU A 25 5.37 -0.96 24.74
CA LEU A 25 4.19 -0.52 23.96
C LEU A 25 3.26 -1.70 23.66
N LYS A 26 1.96 -1.41 23.56
CA LYS A 26 1.01 -2.39 23.00
C LYS A 26 1.33 -2.62 21.52
N LEU A 27 1.04 -3.82 21.02
CA LEU A 27 1.35 -4.22 19.63
C LEU A 27 0.83 -3.21 18.59
N GLY A 28 -0.41 -2.74 18.74
CA GLY A 28 -1.00 -1.75 17.82
C GLY A 28 -0.28 -0.40 17.87
N ASP A 29 0.11 0.06 19.05
CA ASP A 29 0.83 1.32 19.23
C ASP A 29 2.25 1.23 18.68
N PHE A 30 2.91 0.09 18.89
CA PHE A 30 4.23 -0.20 18.31
C PHE A 30 4.19 -0.25 16.78
N PHE A 31 3.18 -0.92 16.20
CA PHE A 31 2.97 -0.91 14.75
C PHE A 31 2.77 0.51 14.21
N ASN A 32 1.90 1.31 14.85
CA ASN A 32 1.65 2.69 14.45
C ASN A 32 2.92 3.55 14.54
N LYS A 33 3.76 3.33 15.55
CA LYS A 33 5.06 3.98 15.67
C LYS A 33 5.96 3.64 14.47
N LEU A 34 6.13 2.36 14.15
CA LEU A 34 6.97 1.93 13.02
C LEU A 34 6.47 2.47 11.68
N VAL A 35 5.16 2.48 11.45
CA VAL A 35 4.56 3.05 10.22
C VAL A 35 4.86 4.54 10.12
N LYS A 36 4.77 5.30 11.22
CA LYS A 36 5.10 6.74 11.24
C LYS A 36 6.59 6.97 10.98
N GLU A 37 7.47 6.23 11.62
CA GLU A 37 8.92 6.31 11.40
C GLU A 37 9.30 5.97 9.96
N HIS A 38 8.70 4.91 9.41
CA HIS A 38 8.87 4.56 8.00
C HIS A 38 8.36 5.67 7.08
N HIS A 39 7.19 6.23 7.35
CA HIS A 39 6.65 7.33 6.56
C HIS A 39 7.58 8.56 6.57
N LEU A 40 8.13 8.92 7.73
CA LEU A 40 9.10 10.02 7.86
C LEU A 40 10.36 9.75 7.02
N ARG A 41 10.95 8.56 7.11
CA ARG A 41 12.10 8.16 6.27
C ARG A 41 11.75 8.16 4.79
N CYS A 42 10.52 7.80 4.42
CA CYS A 42 10.09 7.85 3.04
C CYS A 42 10.00 9.28 2.49
N LYS A 43 9.74 10.31 3.32
CA LYS A 43 9.75 11.72 2.87
C LYS A 43 11.13 12.16 2.38
N GLU A 44 12.17 11.59 2.96
CA GLU A 44 13.56 11.82 2.55
C GLU A 44 13.93 11.05 1.28
N SER A 45 13.00 10.25 0.74
CA SER A 45 13.19 9.43 -0.45
C SER A 45 12.17 9.77 -1.55
N ASN A 46 12.48 9.39 -2.79
CA ASN A 46 11.55 9.58 -3.92
C ASN A 46 10.26 8.71 -3.81
N TRP A 47 10.15 7.87 -2.79
CA TRP A 47 9.05 6.91 -2.61
C TRP A 47 7.83 7.47 -1.89
N GLU A 48 7.90 8.66 -1.27
CA GLU A 48 6.77 9.23 -0.51
C GLU A 48 5.47 9.26 -1.33
N ASN A 49 5.55 9.81 -2.55
CA ASN A 49 4.40 9.93 -3.44
C ASN A 49 3.89 8.58 -3.96
N VAL A 50 4.76 7.56 -4.03
CA VAL A 50 4.40 6.22 -4.53
C VAL A 50 3.68 5.41 -3.45
N LEU A 51 4.18 5.45 -2.22
CA LEU A 51 3.70 4.61 -1.12
C LEU A 51 2.58 5.27 -0.30
N TYR A 52 2.65 6.60 -0.14
CA TYR A 52 1.74 7.36 0.73
C TYR A 52 0.95 8.44 0.00
N GLY A 53 1.21 8.64 -1.29
CA GLY A 53 0.40 9.51 -2.11
C GLY A 53 -1.06 9.04 -2.08
N LYS A 54 -1.97 9.90 -1.62
CA LYS A 54 -3.40 9.71 -1.85
C LYS A 54 -3.63 9.76 -3.36
N LYS A 55 -3.53 8.62 -4.05
CA LYS A 55 -4.23 8.47 -5.33
C LYS A 55 -5.70 8.60 -4.97
N LYS A 56 -6.28 9.80 -5.18
CA LYS A 56 -7.73 9.90 -5.37
C LYS A 56 -8.02 8.80 -6.38
N LEU A 57 -8.77 7.76 -5.98
CA LEU A 57 -9.35 6.84 -6.93
C LEU A 57 -9.96 7.75 -7.98
N LYS A 58 -9.38 7.77 -9.19
CA LYS A 58 -9.93 8.57 -10.29
C LYS A 58 -11.42 8.23 -10.29
N LYS A 59 -12.27 9.27 -10.26
CA LYS A 59 -13.74 9.16 -10.34
C LYS A 59 -14.07 7.88 -11.08
N VAL A 60 -14.81 6.97 -10.44
CA VAL A 60 -15.27 5.71 -11.06
C VAL A 60 -15.55 6.01 -12.52
N LEU A 61 -14.68 5.53 -13.42
CA LEU A 61 -14.93 5.65 -14.84
C LEU A 61 -16.29 4.99 -15.03
N MET A 62 -17.27 5.75 -15.52
CA MET A 62 -18.58 5.19 -15.87
C MET A 62 -18.30 3.94 -16.72
N LYS A 63 -19.05 2.85 -16.50
CA LYS A 63 -18.77 1.54 -17.16
C LYS A 63 -18.57 1.67 -18.69
N GLU A 64 -19.23 2.65 -19.29
CA GLU A 64 -19.15 3.01 -20.71
C GLU A 64 -17.76 3.52 -21.12
N ASP A 65 -17.17 4.44 -20.36
CA ASP A 65 -15.82 4.97 -20.62
C ASP A 65 -14.75 3.87 -20.49
N ALA A 66 -14.90 2.98 -19.50
CA ALA A 66 -14.01 1.85 -19.31
C ALA A 66 -14.12 0.79 -20.43
N LYS A 67 -15.28 0.71 -21.11
CA LYS A 67 -15.46 -0.17 -22.28
C LYS A 67 -14.82 0.44 -23.52
N LYS A 68 -14.93 1.77 -23.69
CA LYS A 68 -14.31 2.50 -24.80
C LYS A 68 -12.79 2.46 -24.73
N ILE A 69 -12.20 2.74 -23.57
CA ILE A 69 -10.74 2.64 -23.34
C ILE A 69 -10.23 1.20 -23.62
N ARG A 70 -11.00 0.17 -23.23
CA ARG A 70 -10.63 -1.22 -23.52
C ARG A 70 -10.70 -1.55 -25.01
N SER A 71 -11.68 -1.01 -25.73
CA SER A 71 -11.78 -1.19 -27.19
C SER A 71 -10.61 -0.53 -27.92
N GLU A 72 -10.34 0.73 -27.59
CA GLU A 72 -9.23 1.51 -28.16
C GLU A 72 -7.87 0.86 -27.87
N PHE A 73 -7.66 0.31 -26.67
CA PHE A 73 -6.45 -0.44 -26.34
C PHE A 73 -6.33 -1.72 -27.18
N ARG A 74 -7.43 -2.45 -27.39
CA ARG A 74 -7.45 -3.71 -28.13
C ARG A 74 -7.18 -3.50 -29.63
N GLU A 75 -7.71 -2.44 -30.21
CA GLU A 75 -7.41 -2.04 -31.60
C GLU A 75 -5.95 -1.63 -31.77
N ASN A 76 -5.40 -0.86 -30.84
CA ASN A 76 -3.98 -0.49 -30.87
C ASN A 76 -3.04 -1.69 -30.68
N PHE A 77 -3.46 -2.74 -29.96
CA PHE A 77 -2.68 -3.96 -29.79
C PHE A 77 -2.84 -4.94 -30.96
N ASN A 78 -4.02 -4.99 -31.58
CA ASN A 78 -4.27 -5.85 -32.75
C ASN A 78 -3.60 -5.35 -34.05
N MET A 79 -3.03 -4.14 -34.08
CA MET A 79 -2.18 -3.68 -35.19
C MET A 79 -0.75 -4.27 -35.17
N ARG A 80 -0.44 -5.19 -34.24
CA ARG A 80 0.86 -5.89 -34.16
C ARG A 80 0.75 -7.43 -34.23
N MET A 81 -0.33 -7.98 -34.76
CA MET A 81 -0.34 -9.37 -35.27
C MET A 81 -0.56 -9.38 -36.77
#